data_AF-A0A845WUV9-F1
#
_entry.id   AF-A0A845WUV9-F1
#
_cell.length_a   1.000
_cell.length_b   1.000
_cell.length_c   1.000
_cell.angle_alpha   90.00
_cell.angle_beta   90.00
_cell.angle_gamma   90.00
#
_symmetry.space_group_name_H-M   'P 1'
#
loop_
_entity.id
_entity.type
_entity.pdbx_description
1 polymer ?
#
loop_
_entity_poly.entity_id
_entity_poly.type
_entity_poly.pdbx_seq_one_letter_code
_entity_poly.pdbx_strand_id
1 'polypeptide(L)'
;MSGLTISIGEAASELGVSVKTLRRWADAGKIRSQRSPSGHRRFYVADIKHITPRNVGQIDDRITVNYARISDQDQKEDLVKQIKILESFSTANGWQYETIQDSGSGINSQNKGLQKLLKRIMQGNVGRVVITHKDRLLRVSAELVFAMCEEFKTEIIIINKSSEDISLEQELVTDMMELITIFSEKLNSAKRSKI
;
A
#
# COMPACT_ATOMS: atom_id res chain seq x y z
N MET A 1 8.57 -15.84 5.42
CA MET A 1 7.79 -15.04 6.40
C MET A 1 6.49 -15.78 6.69
N SER A 2 6.32 -16.22 7.92
CA SER A 2 5.15 -16.92 8.45
C SER A 2 3.96 -15.94 8.58
N GLY A 3 3.17 -15.80 7.51
CA GLY A 3 1.87 -15.13 7.60
C GLY A 3 0.90 -15.94 8.46
N LEU A 4 -0.07 -15.27 9.10
CA LEU A 4 -1.14 -15.94 9.85
C LEU A 4 -1.89 -16.90 8.91
N THR A 5 -1.94 -18.18 9.26
CA THR A 5 -2.65 -19.20 8.48
C THR A 5 -3.82 -19.80 9.24
N ILE A 6 -4.93 -20.03 8.55
CA ILE A 6 -6.15 -20.61 9.10
C ILE A 6 -6.41 -22.01 8.52
N SER A 7 -7.22 -22.79 9.21
CA SER A 7 -7.64 -24.12 8.77
C SER A 7 -8.54 -24.05 7.52
N ILE A 8 -8.70 -25.18 6.83
CA ILE A 8 -9.60 -25.26 5.67
C ILE A 8 -11.07 -24.97 6.01
N GLY A 9 -11.49 -25.30 7.24
CA GLY A 9 -12.86 -25.06 7.70
C GLY A 9 -13.14 -23.56 7.88
N GLU A 10 -12.26 -22.88 8.60
CA GLU A 10 -12.32 -21.42 8.79
C GLU A 10 -12.24 -20.69 7.45
N ALA A 11 -11.29 -21.08 6.60
CA ALA A 11 -11.11 -20.50 5.28
C ALA A 11 -12.33 -20.68 4.36
N ALA A 12 -12.98 -21.86 4.41
CA ALA A 12 -14.17 -22.13 3.62
C ALA A 12 -15.38 -21.33 4.11
N SER A 13 -15.52 -21.19 5.44
CA SER A 13 -16.54 -20.36 6.07
C SER A 13 -16.39 -18.89 5.67
N GLU A 14 -15.17 -18.36 5.74
CA GLU A 14 -14.88 -16.96 5.39
C GLU A 14 -15.20 -16.67 3.91
N LEU A 15 -14.87 -17.61 3.01
CA LEU A 15 -15.15 -17.49 1.58
C LEU A 15 -16.63 -17.74 1.20
N GLY A 16 -17.46 -18.20 2.15
CA GLY A 16 -18.84 -18.61 1.86
C GLY A 16 -18.94 -19.80 0.91
N VAL A 17 -17.94 -20.69 0.88
CA VAL A 17 -17.92 -21.88 0.01
C VAL A 17 -17.80 -23.18 0.82
N SER A 18 -18.15 -24.31 0.21
CA SER A 18 -17.90 -25.60 0.86
C SER A 18 -16.40 -25.90 1.00
N VAL A 19 -16.01 -26.63 2.05
CA VAL A 19 -14.64 -27.16 2.23
C VAL A 19 -14.17 -27.93 0.99
N LYS A 20 -15.07 -28.67 0.33
CA LYS A 20 -14.78 -29.41 -0.91
C LYS A 20 -14.43 -28.47 -2.07
N THR A 21 -15.17 -27.36 -2.21
CA THR A 21 -14.90 -26.32 -3.21
C THR A 21 -13.52 -25.70 -2.98
N LEU A 22 -13.21 -25.31 -1.73
CA LEU A 22 -11.94 -24.72 -1.38
C LEU A 22 -10.76 -25.70 -1.59
N ARG A 23 -10.97 -27.00 -1.29
CA ARG A 23 -9.98 -28.04 -1.56
C ARG A 23 -9.66 -28.13 -3.05
N ARG A 24 -10.70 -28.18 -3.90
CA ARG A 24 -10.57 -28.20 -5.37
C ARG A 24 -9.84 -26.97 -5.90
N TRP A 25 -10.12 -25.78 -5.36
CA TRP A 25 -9.43 -24.55 -5.76
C TRP A 25 -7.94 -24.59 -5.43
N ALA A 26 -7.58 -25.07 -4.24
CA ALA A 26 -6.17 -25.23 -3.86
C ALA A 26 -5.46 -26.31 -4.70
N ASP A 27 -6.13 -27.42 -5.02
CA ASP A 27 -5.58 -28.46 -5.90
C ASP A 27 -5.35 -27.94 -7.33
N ALA A 28 -6.23 -27.07 -7.80
CA ALA A 28 -6.11 -26.39 -9.10
C ALA A 28 -5.18 -25.16 -9.08
N GLY A 29 -4.50 -24.87 -7.95
CA GLY A 29 -3.58 -23.75 -7.81
C GLY A 29 -4.23 -22.36 -7.77
N LYS A 30 -5.57 -22.27 -7.67
CA LYS A 30 -6.32 -20.99 -7.65
C LYS A 30 -6.20 -20.23 -6.34
N ILE A 31 -5.85 -20.92 -5.25
CA ILE A 31 -5.57 -20.32 -3.95
C ILE A 31 -4.35 -21.01 -3.34
N ARG A 32 -3.42 -20.22 -2.80
CA ARG A 32 -2.22 -20.78 -2.18
C ARG A 32 -2.59 -21.46 -0.87
N SER A 33 -1.96 -22.60 -0.63
CA SER A 33 -2.09 -23.31 0.62
C SER A 33 -0.77 -23.96 0.99
N GLN A 34 -0.55 -24.14 2.29
CA GLN A 34 0.60 -24.87 2.83
C GLN A 34 0.11 -26.07 3.62
N ARG A 35 0.98 -27.05 3.84
CA ARG A 35 0.69 -28.13 4.77
C ARG A 35 1.43 -27.85 6.08
N SER A 36 0.67 -27.93 7.17
CA SER A 36 1.25 -28.00 8.52
C SER A 36 2.07 -29.29 8.68
N PRO A 37 2.96 -29.38 9.69
CA PRO A 37 3.70 -30.61 9.98
C PRO A 37 2.80 -31.85 10.16
N SER A 38 1.57 -31.67 10.65
CA SER A 38 0.56 -32.72 10.78
C SER A 38 -0.19 -33.04 9.47
N GLY A 39 0.22 -32.48 8.33
CA GLY A 39 -0.35 -32.76 7.01
C GLY A 39 -1.64 -32.00 6.65
N HIS A 40 -2.23 -31.24 7.59
CA HIS A 40 -3.43 -30.45 7.32
C HIS A 40 -3.12 -29.23 6.45
N ARG A 41 -4.01 -28.97 5.49
CA ARG A 41 -3.95 -27.79 4.62
C ARG A 41 -4.28 -26.52 5.42
N ARG A 42 -3.44 -25.52 5.28
CA ARG A 42 -3.49 -24.21 5.92
C ARG A 42 -3.50 -23.13 4.83
N PHE A 43 -4.32 -22.10 5.01
CA PHE A 43 -4.52 -21.02 4.04
C PHE A 43 -4.08 -19.70 4.64
N TYR A 44 -3.48 -18.84 3.83
CA TYR A 44 -3.12 -17.50 4.28
C TYR A 44 -4.38 -16.65 4.44
N VAL A 45 -4.53 -16.01 5.59
CA VAL A 45 -5.68 -15.12 5.85
C VAL A 45 -5.77 -14.01 4.82
N ALA A 46 -4.63 -13.48 4.37
CA ALA A 46 -4.59 -12.48 3.29
C ALA A 46 -5.26 -13.01 2.02
N ASP A 47 -4.85 -14.18 1.52
CA ASP A 47 -5.40 -14.79 0.30
C ASP A 47 -6.92 -15.04 0.39
N ILE A 48 -7.39 -15.42 1.58
CA ILE A 48 -8.81 -15.62 1.85
C ILE A 48 -9.58 -14.29 1.79
N LYS A 49 -9.08 -13.25 2.46
CA LYS A 49 -9.67 -11.90 2.40
C LYS A 49 -9.67 -11.32 0.97
N HIS A 50 -8.72 -11.69 0.12
CA HIS A 50 -8.68 -11.27 -1.27
C HIS A 50 -9.77 -11.90 -2.14
N ILE A 51 -10.06 -13.19 -1.93
CA ILE A 51 -10.96 -13.96 -2.80
C ILE A 51 -12.43 -13.82 -2.37
N THR A 52 -12.68 -13.47 -1.10
CA THR A 52 -14.04 -13.35 -0.58
C THR A 52 -14.83 -12.30 -1.38
N PRO A 53 -15.94 -12.68 -2.05
CA PRO A 53 -16.83 -11.71 -2.69
C PRO A 53 -17.32 -10.74 -1.63
N ARG A 54 -17.04 -9.44 -1.83
CA ARG A 54 -17.41 -8.42 -0.85
C ARG A 54 -18.91 -8.24 -0.94
N ASN A 55 -19.61 -8.71 0.09
CA ASN A 55 -21.04 -8.51 0.21
C ASN A 55 -21.31 -7.00 0.27
N VAL A 56 -22.05 -6.50 -0.71
CA VAL A 56 -22.59 -5.15 -0.74
C VAL A 56 -23.57 -5.05 0.44
N GLY A 57 -23.12 -4.52 1.57
CA GLY A 57 -23.93 -4.41 2.80
C GLY A 57 -23.22 -4.80 4.10
N GLN A 58 -22.02 -5.39 4.08
CA GLN A 58 -21.19 -5.51 5.28
C GLN A 58 -20.44 -4.20 5.53
N ILE A 59 -20.41 -3.77 6.80
CA ILE A 59 -19.58 -2.65 7.26
C ILE A 59 -18.13 -3.02 6.92
N ASP A 60 -17.51 -2.24 6.04
CA ASP A 60 -16.10 -2.39 5.70
C ASP A 60 -15.27 -2.00 6.94
N ASP A 61 -14.78 -3.00 7.66
CA ASP A 61 -13.99 -2.87 8.89
C ASP A 61 -12.54 -2.44 8.63
N ARG A 62 -12.15 -2.34 7.35
CA ARG A 62 -10.80 -1.98 6.96
C ARG A 62 -10.52 -0.51 7.30
N ILE A 63 -9.33 -0.26 7.81
CA ILE A 63 -8.93 1.06 8.28
C ILE A 63 -8.78 2.05 7.12
N THR A 64 -9.00 3.34 7.41
CA THR A 64 -8.51 4.42 6.55
C THR A 64 -7.04 4.70 6.85
N VAL A 65 -6.19 4.84 5.84
CA VAL A 65 -4.79 5.24 6.03
C VAL A 65 -4.59 6.63 5.44
N ASN A 66 -4.23 7.58 6.30
CA ASN A 66 -3.71 8.87 5.87
C ASN A 66 -2.23 8.68 5.51
N TYR A 67 -1.81 9.12 4.33
CA TYR A 67 -0.41 9.05 3.92
C TYR A 67 0.15 10.44 3.61
N ALA A 68 1.25 10.78 4.29
CA ALA A 68 1.96 12.06 4.18
C ALA A 68 3.42 11.84 3.79
N ARG A 69 4.00 12.73 2.99
CA ARG A 69 5.40 12.63 2.57
C ARG A 69 5.99 13.99 2.26
N ILE A 70 7.22 14.17 2.73
CA ILE A 70 8.11 15.27 2.32
C ILE A 70 9.35 14.71 1.64
N SER A 71 9.92 15.46 0.70
CA SER A 71 11.16 15.05 0.01
C SER A 71 12.40 15.39 0.84
N ASP A 72 12.36 16.48 1.62
CA ASP A 72 13.48 16.96 2.43
C ASP A 72 13.16 16.85 3.93
N GLN A 73 14.15 16.51 4.77
CA GLN A 73 14.00 16.50 6.24
C GLN A 73 13.89 17.90 6.83
N ASP A 74 14.32 18.93 6.12
CA ASP A 74 14.19 20.32 6.57
C ASP A 74 12.73 20.83 6.46
N GLN A 75 11.85 20.08 5.79
CA GLN A 75 10.42 20.39 5.60
C GLN A 75 9.51 19.78 6.68
N LYS A 76 9.99 19.61 7.92
CA LYS A 76 9.21 18.99 9.01
C LYS A 76 7.90 19.71 9.32
N GLU A 77 7.90 21.04 9.25
CA GLU A 77 6.69 21.83 9.51
C GLU A 77 5.60 21.54 8.47
N ASP A 78 5.98 21.37 7.20
CA ASP A 78 5.02 21.06 6.14
C ASP A 78 4.46 19.65 6.27
N LEU A 79 5.28 18.68 6.70
CA LEU A 79 4.79 17.35 7.03
C LEU A 79 3.74 17.40 8.14
N VAL A 80 3.98 18.19 9.19
CA VAL A 80 3.03 18.38 10.29
C VAL A 80 1.74 19.02 9.80
N LYS A 81 1.82 20.07 8.96
CA LYS A 81 0.64 20.68 8.33
C LYS A 81 -0.14 19.67 7.48
N GLN A 82 0.56 18.88 6.66
CA GLN A 82 -0.03 17.86 5.79
C GLN A 82 -0.79 16.80 6.60
N ILE A 83 -0.15 16.28 7.65
CA ILE A 83 -0.77 15.30 8.56
C ILE A 83 -2.03 15.90 9.19
N LYS A 84 -1.95 17.12 9.71
CA LYS A 84 -3.11 17.78 10.35
C LYS A 84 -4.28 17.93 9.38
N ILE A 85 -4.03 18.25 8.11
CA ILE A 85 -5.07 18.34 7.08
C ILE A 85 -5.73 16.97 6.87
N LEU A 86 -4.93 15.91 6.72
CA LEU A 86 -5.42 14.55 6.49
C LEU A 86 -6.23 14.03 7.68
N GLU A 87 -5.72 14.23 8.89
CA GLU A 87 -6.39 13.80 10.13
C GLU A 87 -7.69 14.55 10.37
N SER A 88 -7.71 15.87 10.13
CA SER A 88 -8.93 16.67 10.23
C SER A 88 -9.97 16.21 9.22
N PHE A 89 -9.56 15.90 7.98
CA PHE A 89 -10.46 15.39 6.95
C PHE A 89 -11.04 14.01 7.32
N SER A 90 -10.20 13.07 7.73
CA SER A 90 -10.66 11.73 8.11
C SER A 90 -11.54 11.75 9.36
N THR A 91 -11.23 12.62 10.34
CA THR A 91 -12.07 12.85 11.53
C THR A 91 -13.43 13.43 11.15
N ALA A 92 -13.47 14.44 10.28
CA ALA A 92 -14.71 15.08 9.85
C ALA A 92 -15.64 14.12 9.08
N ASN A 93 -15.09 13.10 8.42
CA ASN A 93 -15.85 12.05 7.76
C ASN A 93 -16.20 10.86 8.69
N GLY A 94 -15.83 10.92 9.98
CA GLY A 94 -16.14 9.88 10.97
C GLY A 94 -15.39 8.56 10.75
N TRP A 95 -14.26 8.58 10.03
CA TRP A 95 -13.51 7.37 9.73
C TRP A 95 -12.52 7.04 10.85
N GLN A 96 -12.38 5.76 11.16
CA GLN A 96 -11.23 5.27 11.94
C GLN A 96 -10.00 5.27 11.02
N TYR A 97 -8.92 5.92 11.45
CA TYR A 97 -7.74 6.09 10.63
C TYR A 97 -6.43 5.82 11.39
N GLU A 98 -5.39 5.51 10.63
CA GLU A 98 -4.00 5.67 11.05
C GLU A 98 -3.27 6.63 10.11
N THR A 99 -2.22 7.26 10.60
CA THR A 99 -1.34 8.11 9.79
C THR A 99 -0.01 7.39 9.55
N ILE A 100 0.36 7.26 8.28
CA ILE A 100 1.69 6.83 7.84
C ILE A 100 2.38 8.04 7.21
N GLN A 101 3.66 8.22 7.53
CA GLN A 101 4.46 9.31 7.01
C GLN A 101 5.83 8.83 6.52
N ASP A 102 6.41 9.57 5.58
CA ASP A 102 7.79 9.40 5.15
C ASP A 102 8.50 10.75 4.98
N SER A 103 9.82 10.72 5.18
CA SER A 103 10.72 11.78 4.74
C SER A 103 11.74 11.13 3.81
N GLY A 104 11.64 11.45 2.53
CA GLY A 104 12.41 10.80 1.48
C GLY A 104 11.81 11.05 0.10
N SER A 105 12.63 10.75 -0.91
CA SER A 105 12.33 10.95 -2.32
C SER A 105 10.98 10.39 -2.76
N GLY A 106 10.32 11.10 -3.69
CA GLY A 106 9.13 10.60 -4.38
C GLY A 106 9.44 9.65 -5.53
N ILE A 107 10.71 9.49 -5.91
CA ILE A 107 11.18 8.59 -6.97
C ILE A 107 11.62 7.25 -6.38
N ASN A 108 12.29 7.28 -5.23
CA ASN A 108 12.78 6.07 -4.60
C ASN A 108 11.69 5.38 -3.75
N SER A 109 11.30 4.17 -4.13
CA SER A 109 10.27 3.38 -3.44
C SER A 109 10.76 2.65 -2.17
N GLN A 110 11.91 3.04 -1.61
CA GLN A 110 12.45 2.48 -0.37
C GLN A 110 11.92 3.16 0.92
N ASN A 111 11.04 4.14 0.76
CA ASN A 111 10.32 4.78 1.86
C ASN A 111 9.60 3.74 2.74
N LYS A 112 9.96 3.69 4.03
CA LYS A 112 9.49 2.64 4.95
C LYS A 112 7.98 2.72 5.19
N GLY A 113 7.43 3.93 5.24
CA GLY A 113 6.00 4.16 5.35
C GLY A 113 5.26 3.68 4.09
N LEU A 114 5.74 4.02 2.90
CA LEU A 114 5.18 3.53 1.64
C LEU A 114 5.20 2.00 1.57
N GLN A 115 6.31 1.36 1.93
CA GLN A 115 6.41 -0.11 1.98
C GLN A 115 5.41 -0.71 2.98
N LYS A 116 5.24 -0.08 4.15
CA LYS A 116 4.23 -0.48 5.14
C LYS A 116 2.82 -0.35 4.56
N LEU A 117 2.51 0.77 3.89
CA LEU A 117 1.23 1.02 3.25
C LEU A 117 0.92 -0.04 2.18
N LEU A 118 1.83 -0.26 1.23
CA LEU A 118 1.67 -1.25 0.16
C LEU A 118 1.44 -2.65 0.72
N LYS A 119 2.23 -3.05 1.74
CA LYS A 119 2.05 -4.34 2.39
C LYS A 119 0.66 -4.48 3.02
N ARG A 120 0.12 -3.42 3.65
CA ARG A 120 -1.21 -3.46 4.25
C ARG A 120 -2.33 -3.51 3.21
N ILE A 121 -2.18 -2.79 2.10
CA ILE A 121 -3.09 -2.86 0.94
C ILE A 121 -3.13 -4.29 0.41
N MET A 122 -1.95 -4.87 0.15
CA MET A 122 -1.78 -6.25 -0.31
C MET A 122 -2.16 -7.33 0.73
N GLN A 123 -2.52 -6.95 1.95
CA GLN A 123 -3.10 -7.84 2.95
C GLN A 123 -4.62 -7.73 3.04
N GLY A 124 -5.23 -6.78 2.30
CA GLY A 124 -6.65 -6.49 2.35
C GLY A 124 -7.09 -5.77 3.62
N ASN A 125 -6.17 -5.12 4.35
CA ASN A 125 -6.47 -4.47 5.64
C ASN A 125 -6.77 -2.97 5.52
N VAL A 126 -6.64 -2.40 4.32
CA VAL A 126 -6.84 -0.97 4.06
C VAL A 126 -8.10 -0.80 3.25
N GLY A 127 -9.04 0.00 3.76
CA GLY A 127 -10.31 0.31 3.10
C GLY A 127 -10.18 1.50 2.18
N ARG A 128 -9.43 2.49 2.66
CA ARG A 128 -9.23 3.78 2.02
C ARG A 128 -7.82 4.28 2.28
N VAL A 129 -7.25 4.93 1.28
CA VAL A 129 -6.03 5.74 1.40
C VAL A 129 -6.39 7.20 1.14
N VAL A 130 -6.00 8.08 2.04
CA VAL A 130 -6.21 9.53 1.90
C VAL A 130 -4.85 10.21 1.74
N ILE A 131 -4.71 10.99 0.69
CA ILE A 131 -3.51 11.79 0.38
C ILE A 131 -3.92 13.22 0.04
N THR A 132 -3.01 14.17 0.18
CA THR A 132 -3.29 15.55 -0.24
C THR A 132 -3.22 15.72 -1.75
N HIS A 133 -2.22 15.12 -2.40
CA HIS A 133 -1.98 15.17 -3.85
C HIS A 133 -1.35 13.86 -4.34
N LYS A 134 -1.45 13.57 -5.65
CA LYS A 134 -0.95 12.33 -6.26
C LYS A 134 0.57 12.14 -6.10
N ASP A 135 1.33 13.21 -6.27
CA ASP A 135 2.80 13.27 -6.15
C ASP A 135 3.33 13.05 -4.73
N ARG A 136 2.47 13.22 -3.72
CA ARG A 136 2.81 12.94 -2.31
C ARG A 136 2.91 11.46 -2.04
N LEU A 137 2.24 10.60 -2.82
CA LEU A 137 2.41 9.16 -2.72
C LEU A 137 3.75 8.72 -3.33
N LEU A 138 3.89 8.97 -4.63
CA LEU A 138 5.08 8.78 -5.45
C LEU A 138 5.02 9.80 -6.57
N ARG A 139 6.16 10.33 -7.00
CA ARG A 139 6.23 11.28 -8.11
C ARG A 139 6.27 10.59 -9.46
N VAL A 140 6.88 9.40 -9.50
CA VAL A 140 6.85 8.51 -10.66
C VAL A 140 6.15 7.22 -10.23
N SER A 141 5.28 6.69 -11.09
CA SER A 141 4.59 5.40 -10.88
C SER A 141 3.53 5.37 -9.77
N ALA A 142 2.96 6.52 -9.38
CA ALA A 142 1.77 6.54 -8.52
C ALA A 142 0.61 5.74 -9.13
N GLU A 143 0.52 5.68 -10.46
CA GLU A 143 -0.47 4.89 -11.20
C GLU A 143 -0.39 3.39 -10.89
N LEU A 144 0.81 2.85 -10.65
CA LEU A 144 0.96 1.44 -10.26
C LEU A 144 0.36 1.21 -8.88
N VAL A 145 0.57 2.14 -7.94
CA VAL A 145 -0.03 2.04 -6.61
C VAL A 145 -1.55 2.19 -6.71
N PHE A 146 -2.05 3.05 -7.59
CA PHE A 146 -3.49 3.21 -7.82
C PHE A 146 -4.13 1.96 -8.42
N ALA A 147 -3.48 1.33 -9.41
CA ALA A 147 -3.91 0.04 -9.94
C ALA A 147 -3.92 -1.06 -8.87
N MET A 148 -2.91 -1.08 -7.99
CA MET A 148 -2.92 -1.99 -6.84
C MET A 148 -4.09 -1.69 -5.90
N CYS A 149 -4.32 -0.42 -5.56
CA CYS A 149 -5.48 -0.04 -4.75
C CYS A 149 -6.79 -0.52 -5.39
N GLU A 150 -6.97 -0.34 -6.70
CA GLU A 150 -8.15 -0.84 -7.43
C GLU A 150 -8.31 -2.37 -7.32
N GLU A 151 -7.24 -3.12 -7.58
CA GLU A 151 -7.23 -4.59 -7.47
C GLU A 151 -7.58 -5.05 -6.04
N PHE A 152 -7.01 -4.37 -5.04
CA PHE A 152 -7.30 -4.61 -3.63
C PHE A 152 -8.55 -3.88 -3.15
N LYS A 153 -9.31 -3.26 -4.06
CA LYS A 153 -10.55 -2.50 -3.82
C LYS A 153 -10.40 -1.58 -2.59
N THR A 154 -9.31 -0.84 -2.58
CA THR A 154 -8.95 0.22 -1.64
C THR A 154 -9.30 1.52 -2.30
N GLU A 155 -10.19 2.30 -1.69
CA GLU A 155 -10.56 3.61 -2.20
C GLU A 155 -9.39 4.59 -2.07
N ILE A 156 -9.17 5.46 -3.06
CA ILE A 156 -8.19 6.53 -2.97
C ILE A 156 -8.93 7.86 -2.94
N ILE A 157 -8.69 8.65 -1.90
CA ILE A 157 -9.21 10.01 -1.76
C ILE A 157 -8.04 10.99 -1.84
N ILE A 158 -8.17 11.98 -2.74
CA ILE A 158 -7.21 13.05 -2.91
C ILE A 158 -7.89 14.37 -2.50
N ILE A 159 -7.40 15.01 -1.43
CA ILE A 159 -8.05 16.21 -0.85
C ILE A 159 -7.77 17.47 -1.70
N ASN A 160 -6.72 17.47 -2.54
CA ASN A 160 -6.28 18.61 -3.35
C ASN A 160 -6.06 19.91 -2.53
N LYS A 161 -5.62 19.79 -1.27
CA LYS A 161 -5.19 20.93 -0.46
C LYS A 161 -3.67 21.06 -0.52
N SER A 162 -3.17 22.12 -1.14
CA SER A 162 -1.76 22.53 -1.02
C SER A 162 -1.51 23.03 0.41
N SER A 163 -0.51 22.44 1.08
CA SER A 163 0.33 23.21 1.99
C SER A 163 1.12 24.17 1.09
N GLU A 164 1.21 25.44 1.50
CA GLU A 164 1.80 26.56 0.75
C GLU A 164 3.08 26.21 -0.02
N ASP A 165 3.28 26.90 -1.15
CA ASP A 165 4.31 26.69 -2.16
C ASP A 165 5.75 26.68 -1.59
N ILE A 166 6.21 25.53 -1.06
CA ILE A 166 7.55 25.09 -1.43
C ILE A 166 7.52 25.04 -2.96
N SER A 167 8.37 25.84 -3.62
CA SER A 167 8.36 25.90 -5.09
C SER A 167 8.42 24.47 -5.60
N LEU A 168 7.31 24.03 -6.20
CA LEU A 168 7.18 22.75 -6.88
C LEU A 168 8.38 22.54 -7.83
N GLU A 169 8.97 23.63 -8.33
CA GLU A 169 10.21 23.65 -9.09
C GLU A 169 11.42 23.13 -8.29
N GLN A 170 11.65 23.58 -7.05
CA GLN A 170 12.73 23.05 -6.19
C GLN A 170 12.55 21.55 -5.97
N GLU A 171 11.31 21.15 -5.67
CA GLU A 171 10.95 19.77 -5.51
C GLU A 171 11.28 18.97 -6.78
N LEU A 172 10.84 19.41 -7.96
CA LEU A 172 11.10 18.78 -9.25
C LEU A 172 12.58 18.74 -9.63
N VAL A 173 13.35 19.79 -9.34
CA VAL A 173 14.80 19.84 -9.61
C VAL A 173 15.53 18.78 -8.80
N THR A 174 15.23 18.66 -7.51
CA THR A 174 15.81 17.63 -6.64
C THR A 174 15.55 16.23 -7.19
N ASP A 175 14.32 16.00 -7.65
CA ASP A 175 13.93 14.76 -8.28
C ASP A 175 14.68 14.45 -9.57
N MET A 176 14.82 15.44 -10.46
CA MET A 176 15.57 15.28 -11.70
C MET A 176 17.03 14.92 -11.41
N MET A 177 17.65 15.58 -10.43
CA MET A 177 19.02 15.28 -10.00
C MET A 177 19.15 13.85 -9.44
N GLU A 178 18.14 13.37 -8.71
CA GLU A 178 18.11 12.01 -8.20
C GLU A 178 17.94 10.97 -9.32
N LEU A 179 17.06 11.22 -10.30
CA LEU A 179 16.93 10.36 -11.49
C LEU A 179 18.28 10.28 -12.23
N ILE A 180 18.92 11.42 -12.50
CA ILE A 180 20.22 11.47 -13.16
C ILE A 180 21.26 10.66 -12.38
N THR A 181 21.27 10.79 -11.05
CA THR A 181 22.16 10.02 -10.16
C THR A 181 21.92 8.52 -10.29
N ILE A 182 20.67 8.06 -10.20
CA ILE A 182 20.30 6.64 -10.34
C ILE A 182 20.74 6.09 -11.70
N PHE A 183 20.50 6.82 -12.79
CA PHE A 183 20.92 6.40 -14.13
C PHE A 183 22.46 6.37 -14.26
N SER A 184 23.15 7.34 -13.67
CA SER A 184 24.63 7.42 -13.70
C SER A 184 25.26 6.24 -12.94
N GLU A 185 24.72 5.88 -11.78
CA GLU A 185 25.14 4.70 -11.01
C GLU A 185 24.94 3.39 -11.79
N LYS A 186 23.78 3.23 -12.44
CA LYS A 186 23.49 2.07 -13.28
C LYS A 186 24.44 1.98 -14.48
N LEU A 187 24.69 3.09 -15.18
CA LEU A 187 25.63 3.15 -16.30
C LEU A 187 27.06 2.78 -15.87
N ASN A 188 27.51 3.30 -14.72
CA ASN A 188 28.83 2.99 -14.18
C ASN A 188 28.95 1.52 -13.76
N SER A 189 27.91 0.97 -13.14
CA SER A 189 27.87 -0.45 -12.76
C SER A 189 27.94 -1.37 -13.98
N ALA A 190 27.20 -1.03 -15.05
CA ALA A 190 27.24 -1.77 -16.32
C ALA A 190 28.62 -1.71 -17.00
N LYS A 191 29.34 -0.59 -16.89
CA LYS A 191 30.72 -0.47 -17.41
C LYS A 191 31.71 -1.32 -16.61
N ARG A 192 31.59 -1.38 -15.28
CA ARG A 192 32.47 -2.18 -14.42
C ARG A 192 32.24 -3.69 -14.58
N SER A 193 31.01 -4.12 -14.89
CA SER A 193 30.66 -5.53 -15.14
C SER A 193 31.23 -6.10 -16.46
N LYS A 194 31.79 -5.26 -17.35
CA LYS A 194 32.39 -5.67 -18.63
C LYS A 194 33.92 -5.84 -18.58
N ILE A 195 34.51 -5.68 -17.39
CA ILE A 195 35.93 -5.93 -17.09
C ILE A 195 36.01 -7.17 -16.23
#